data_AF-A0A0N4VWH7-F1
#
_entry.id   AF-A0A0N4VWH7-F1
#
_cell.length_a   1.000
_cell.length_b   1.000
_cell.length_c   1.000
_cell.angle_alpha   90.00
_cell.angle_beta   90.00
_cell.angle_gamma   90.00
#
_symmetry.space_group_name_H-M   'P 1'
#
loop_
_entity.id
_entity.type
_entity.pdbx_description
1 polymer ?
#
loop_
_entity_poly.entity_id
_entity_poly.type
_entity_poly.pdbx_seq_one_letter_code
_entity_poly.pdbx_strand_id
1 'polypeptide(L)'
;FFTDFFLILSWSLLFSVFHVFKPISNVLPDSSLLIAVGLVIGLLLKETGAHINYSLDSHVFFLYLLPPIIFDAGYFMPNRALFENFDSVLLFAVVGTIWNCLAIGKG
;
A
#
# COMPACT_ATOMS: atom_id res chain seq x y z
N PHE A 1 9.40 22.15 34.38
CA PHE A 1 7.94 22.37 34.42
C PHE A 1 7.33 22.52 33.02
N PHE A 2 7.72 23.53 32.22
CA PHE A 2 7.18 23.71 30.87
C PHE A 2 7.61 22.60 29.89
N THR A 3 8.86 22.15 29.96
CA THR A 3 9.40 21.08 29.12
C THR A 3 8.78 19.71 29.44
N ASP A 4 8.49 19.45 30.71
CA ASP A 4 7.82 18.23 31.16
C ASP A 4 6.40 18.13 30.61
N PHE A 5 5.68 19.26 30.56
CA PHE A 5 4.34 19.32 29.95
C PHE A 5 4.37 19.00 28.45
N PHE A 6 5.38 19.52 27.73
CA PHE A 6 5.55 19.25 26.30
C PHE A 6 5.90 17.78 26.02
N LEU A 7 6.72 17.16 26.87
CA LEU A 7 7.06 15.73 26.78
C LEU A 7 5.82 14.84 27.05
N ILE A 8 5.01 15.18 28.05
CA ILE A 8 3.80 14.44 28.39
C ILE A 8 2.74 14.53 27.28
N LEU A 9 2.59 15.71 26.66
CA LEU A 9 1.67 15.91 25.54
C LEU A 9 2.13 15.10 24.31
N SER A 10 3.42 15.16 23.97
CA SER A 10 4.00 14.40 22.86
C SER A 10 3.86 12.89 23.05
N TRP A 11 4.10 12.39 24.28
CA TRP A 11 3.93 10.97 24.62
C TRP A 11 2.47 10.52 24.51
N SER A 12 1.53 11.35 24.95
CA SER A 12 0.10 11.05 24.92
C SER A 12 -0.45 10.97 23.48
N LEU A 13 0.03 11.83 22.58
CA LEU A 13 -0.32 11.78 21.16
C LEU A 13 0.22 10.52 20.49
N LEU A 14 1.49 10.16 20.75
CA LEU A 14 2.07 8.91 20.28
C LEU A 14 1.26 7.71 20.77
N PHE A 15 0.90 7.68 22.05
CA PHE A 15 0.14 6.57 22.63
C PHE A 15 -1.28 6.45 22.06
N SER A 16 -1.96 7.59 21.80
CA SER A 16 -3.27 7.62 21.16
C SER A 16 -3.22 7.07 19.73
N VAL A 17 -2.18 7.45 18.97
CA VAL A 17 -1.90 6.87 17.64
C VAL A 17 -1.69 5.35 17.77
N PHE A 18 -0.80 4.89 18.65
CA PHE A 18 -0.54 3.46 18.85
C PHE A 18 -1.76 2.65 19.32
N HIS A 19 -2.68 3.24 20.10
CA HIS A 19 -3.89 2.56 20.56
C HIS A 19 -4.96 2.44 19.49
N VAL A 20 -5.04 3.40 18.55
CA VAL A 20 -5.91 3.32 17.36
C VAL A 20 -5.40 2.27 16.37
N PHE A 21 -4.08 2.01 16.33
CA PHE A 21 -3.48 0.96 15.50
C PHE A 21 -3.77 -0.48 16.00
N LYS A 22 -3.97 -0.71 17.31
CA LYS A 22 -4.19 -2.05 17.88
C LYS A 22 -5.46 -2.79 17.42
N PRO A 23 -6.65 -2.17 17.31
CA PRO A 23 -7.84 -2.87 16.79
C PRO A 23 -7.83 -3.04 15.27
N ILE A 24 -7.01 -2.27 14.55
CA ILE A 24 -6.93 -2.26 13.09
C ILE A 24 -6.14 -3.47 12.55
N SER A 25 -5.13 -3.95 13.28
CA SER A 25 -4.28 -5.08 12.86
C SER A 25 -5.02 -6.44 12.73
N ASN A 26 -6.23 -6.58 13.31
CA ASN A 26 -7.01 -7.82 13.22
C ASN A 26 -8.01 -7.85 12.06
N VAL A 27 -8.22 -6.71 11.38
CA VAL A 27 -9.20 -6.57 10.29
C VAL A 27 -8.55 -6.05 9.00
N LEU A 28 -7.46 -5.29 9.11
CA LEU A 28 -6.80 -4.67 7.97
C LEU A 28 -5.52 -5.42 7.57
N PRO A 29 -5.38 -5.82 6.29
CA PRO A 29 -4.17 -6.45 5.78
C PRO A 29 -2.99 -5.48 5.83
N ASP A 30 -1.78 -5.99 6.04
CA ASP A 30 -0.54 -5.21 6.20
C ASP A 30 -0.36 -4.13 5.10
N SER A 31 -0.74 -4.45 3.85
CA SER A 31 -0.67 -3.51 2.72
C SER A 31 -1.54 -2.26 2.90
N SER A 32 -2.74 -2.40 3.47
CA SER A 32 -3.63 -1.26 3.74
C SER A 32 -3.08 -0.34 4.83
N LEU A 33 -2.34 -0.93 5.78
CA LEU A 33 -1.67 -0.21 6.86
C LEU A 33 -0.49 0.59 6.33
N LEU A 34 0.33 0.01 5.45
CA LEU A 34 1.41 0.72 4.75
C LEU A 34 0.86 1.89 3.91
N ILE A 35 -0.25 1.70 3.19
CA ILE A 35 -0.89 2.77 2.42
C ILE A 35 -1.37 3.90 3.33
N ALA A 36 -2.04 3.58 4.44
CA ALA A 36 -2.53 4.57 5.39
C ALA A 36 -1.38 5.37 6.04
N VAL A 37 -0.31 4.69 6.45
CA VAL A 37 0.89 5.33 7.00
C VAL A 37 1.55 6.23 5.96
N GLY A 38 1.71 5.76 4.72
CA GLY A 38 2.26 6.55 3.61
C GLY A 38 1.42 7.80 3.32
N LEU A 39 0.10 7.72 3.41
CA LEU A 39 -0.81 8.84 3.22
C LEU A 39 -0.70 9.87 4.35
N VAL A 40 -0.66 9.43 5.62
CA VAL A 40 -0.47 10.33 6.77
C VAL A 40 0.87 11.06 6.68
N ILE A 41 1.95 10.35 6.38
CA ILE A 41 3.28 10.94 6.19
C ILE A 41 3.25 11.94 5.01
N GLY A 42 2.69 11.55 3.86
CA GLY A 42 2.60 12.42 2.68
C GLY A 42 1.80 13.71 2.93
N LEU A 43 0.70 13.64 3.70
CA LEU A 43 -0.06 14.82 4.09
C LEU A 43 0.73 15.73 5.04
N LEU A 44 1.45 15.16 6.02
CA LEU A 44 2.29 15.96 6.93
C LEU A 44 3.43 16.65 6.20
N LEU A 45 4.05 16.00 5.21
CA LEU A 45 5.10 16.63 4.38
C LEU A 45 4.56 17.73 3.46
N LYS A 46 3.31 17.62 3.01
CA LYS A 46 2.65 18.67 2.23
C LYS A 46 2.52 19.96 3.03
N GLU A 47 2.18 19.87 4.33
CA GLU A 47 2.06 21.02 5.22
C GLU A 47 3.41 21.69 5.54
N THR A 48 4.53 20.96 5.48
CA THR A 48 5.87 21.52 5.76
C THR A 48 6.55 22.19 4.56
N GLY A 49 5.89 22.26 3.40
CA GLY A 49 6.38 22.98 2.22
C GLY A 49 7.69 22.42 1.63
N ALA A 50 8.08 21.21 2.02
CA ALA A 50 9.25 20.54 1.49
C ALA A 50 8.99 20.16 0.03
N HIS A 51 9.51 20.97 -0.90
CA HIS A 51 9.56 20.67 -2.34
C HIS A 51 10.54 19.53 -2.63
N ILE A 52 10.30 18.35 -2.06
CA ILE A 52 10.96 17.12 -2.47
C ILE A 52 10.13 16.58 -3.63
N ASN A 53 10.72 16.59 -4.83
CA ASN A 53 10.09 16.00 -6.01
C ASN A 53 10.04 14.48 -5.84
N TYR A 54 8.99 13.97 -5.19
CA TYR A 54 8.66 12.55 -5.11
C TYR A 54 8.00 12.06 -6.40
N SER A 55 8.50 12.47 -7.57
CA SER A 55 8.01 11.91 -8.83
C SER A 55 8.70 10.57 -9.05
N LEU A 56 7.94 9.48 -8.88
CA LEU A 56 8.32 8.20 -9.44
C LEU A 56 8.23 8.31 -10.97
N ASP A 57 9.37 8.50 -11.62
CA ASP A 57 9.43 8.42 -13.08
C ASP A 57 9.00 7.02 -13.52
N SER A 58 8.14 6.94 -14.54
CA SER A 58 7.59 5.67 -14.99
C SER A 58 8.69 4.69 -15.39
N HIS A 59 9.81 5.15 -15.97
CA HIS A 59 10.93 4.26 -16.31
C HIS A 59 11.53 3.62 -15.07
N VAL A 60 11.76 4.40 -14.01
CA VAL A 60 12.36 3.89 -12.77
C VAL A 60 11.40 2.93 -12.08
N PHE A 61 10.10 3.24 -12.05
CA PHE A 61 9.09 2.36 -11.49
C PHE A 61 9.02 1.01 -12.21
N PHE A 62 8.92 1.00 -13.54
CA PHE A 62 8.80 -0.23 -14.32
C PHE A 62 10.09 -1.07 -14.34
N LEU A 63 11.26 -0.44 -14.29
CA LEU A 63 12.55 -1.15 -14.36
C LEU A 63 13.06 -1.65 -13.01
N TYR A 64 12.77 -0.94 -11.92
CA TYR A 64 13.35 -1.26 -10.60
C TYR A 64 12.32 -1.65 -9.54
N LEU A 65 11.11 -1.09 -9.58
CA LEU A 65 10.11 -1.35 -8.54
C LEU A 65 9.19 -2.52 -8.93
N LEU A 66 8.75 -2.54 -10.18
CA LEU A 66 7.82 -3.54 -10.67
C LEU A 66 8.40 -4.98 -10.69
N PRO A 67 9.66 -5.22 -11.13
CA PRO A 67 10.23 -6.57 -11.14
C PRO A 67 10.29 -7.25 -9.76
N PRO A 68 10.81 -6.61 -8.68
CA PRO A 68 10.82 -7.23 -7.37
C PRO A 68 9.41 -7.39 -6.79
N ILE A 69 8.48 -6.46 -7.05
CA ILE A 69 7.08 -6.59 -6.57
C ILE A 69 6.38 -7.80 -7.20
N ILE A 70 6.48 -7.97 -8.52
CA ILE A 70 5.88 -9.11 -9.22
C ILE A 70 6.56 -10.41 -8.80
N PHE A 71 7.88 -10.40 -8.61
CA PHE A 71 8.61 -11.57 -8.16
C PHE A 71 8.20 -11.99 -6.75
N ASP A 72 8.09 -11.05 -5.81
CA ASP A 72 7.65 -11.30 -4.44
C ASP A 72 6.22 -11.86 -4.43
N ALA A 73 5.29 -11.21 -5.13
CA ALA A 73 3.91 -11.68 -5.25
C ALA A 73 3.80 -13.07 -5.93
N GLY A 74 4.60 -13.33 -6.95
CA GLY A 74 4.67 -14.62 -7.63
C GLY A 74 5.30 -15.72 -6.76
N TYR A 75 6.26 -15.38 -5.91
CA TYR A 75 6.89 -16.32 -4.99
C TYR A 75 5.93 -16.80 -3.89
N PHE A 76 5.08 -15.90 -3.36
CA PHE A 76 4.04 -16.26 -2.40
C PHE A 76 2.83 -17.00 -3.02
N MET A 77 2.79 -17.14 -4.35
CA MET A 77 1.67 -17.75 -5.06
C MET A 77 1.74 -19.29 -5.03
N PRO A 78 0.66 -20.01 -4.71
CA PRO A 78 0.66 -21.47 -4.68
C PRO A 78 0.69 -22.06 -6.09
N ASN A 79 1.90 -22.28 -6.60
CA ASN A 79 2.15 -22.78 -7.95
C ASN A 79 1.39 -24.07 -8.28
N ARG A 80 1.25 -25.00 -7.33
CA ARG A 80 0.55 -26.28 -7.54
C ARG A 80 -0.94 -26.11 -7.88
N ALA A 81 -1.66 -25.29 -7.12
CA ALA A 81 -3.09 -25.05 -7.34
C ALA A 81 -3.34 -24.24 -8.62
N LEU A 82 -2.40 -23.34 -8.96
CA LEU A 82 -2.39 -22.62 -10.22
C LEU A 82 -2.26 -23.54 -11.42
N PHE A 83 -1.29 -24.45 -11.42
CA PHE A 83 -1.05 -25.35 -12.54
C PHE A 83 -2.14 -26.42 -12.68
N GLU A 84 -2.76 -26.86 -11.58
CA GLU A 84 -3.92 -27.77 -11.61
C GLU A 84 -5.17 -27.14 -12.24
N ASN A 85 -5.31 -25.81 -12.19
CA ASN A 85 -6.48 -25.08 -12.70
C ASN A 85 -6.08 -23.93 -13.65
N PHE A 86 -5.00 -24.11 -14.40
CA PHE A 86 -4.39 -23.04 -15.19
C PHE A 86 -5.39 -22.44 -16.19
N ASP A 87 -6.17 -23.29 -16.86
CA ASP A 87 -7.14 -22.89 -17.87
C ASP A 87 -8.23 -21.97 -17.30
N SER A 88 -8.78 -22.36 -16.14
CA SER A 88 -9.82 -21.58 -15.44
C SER A 88 -9.29 -20.26 -14.91
N VAL A 89 -8.07 -20.25 -14.36
CA VAL A 89 -7.42 -19.03 -13.86
C VAL A 89 -7.09 -18.08 -15.00
N LEU A 90 -6.55 -18.59 -16.11
CA LEU A 90 -6.20 -17.78 -17.27
C LEU A 90 -7.45 -17.20 -17.94
N LEU A 91 -8.52 -18.00 -18.07
CA LEU A 91 -9.80 -17.53 -18.60
C LEU A 91 -10.38 -16.43 -17.70
N PHE A 92 -10.38 -16.64 -16.38
CA PHE A 92 -10.84 -15.64 -15.43
C PHE A 92 -10.00 -14.35 -15.49
N ALA A 93 -8.68 -14.46 -15.55
CA ALA A 93 -7.77 -13.33 -15.66
C ALA A 93 -8.03 -12.53 -16.96
N VAL A 94 -8.04 -13.18 -18.12
CA VAL A 94 -8.22 -12.52 -19.42
C VAL A 94 -9.61 -11.91 -19.54
N VAL A 95 -10.67 -12.67 -19.25
CA VAL A 95 -12.06 -12.18 -19.35
C VAL A 95 -12.30 -11.07 -18.32
N GLY A 96 -11.79 -11.23 -17.10
CA GLY A 96 -11.90 -10.24 -16.03
C GLY A 96 -11.20 -8.93 -16.38
N THR A 97 -9.98 -8.97 -16.93
CA THR A 97 -9.26 -7.77 -17.37
C THR A 97 -9.97 -7.09 -18.55
N ILE A 98 -10.42 -7.85 -19.56
CA ILE A 98 -11.15 -7.26 -20.71
C ILE A 98 -12.43 -6.57 -20.24
N TRP A 99 -13.21 -7.22 -19.37
CA TRP A 99 -14.43 -6.62 -18.83
C TRP A 99 -14.13 -5.37 -18.00
N ASN A 100 -13.11 -5.41 -17.14
CA ASN A 100 -12.67 -4.27 -16.34
C ASN A 100 -12.23 -3.09 -17.24
N CYS A 101 -11.39 -3.34 -18.25
CA CYS A 101 -10.95 -2.33 -19.20
C CYS A 101 -12.11 -1.72 -19.98
N LEU A 102 -13.09 -2.52 -20.40
CA LEU A 102 -14.27 -2.02 -21.10
C LEU A 102 -15.19 -1.23 -20.17
N ALA A 103 -15.35 -1.63 -18.91
CA ALA A 103 -16.19 -0.94 -17.95
C ALA A 103 -15.62 0.43 -17.54
N ILE A 104 -14.31 0.50 -17.29
CA ILE A 104 -13.63 1.76 -16.91
C ILE A 104 -13.37 2.64 -18.13
N GLY A 105 -12.91 2.05 -19.24
CA GLY A 105 -12.51 2.79 -20.43
C GLY A 105 -13.64 3.28 -21.33
N LYS A 106 -14.88 2.81 -21.12
CA LYS A 106 -16.08 3.35 -21.78
C LYS A 106 -16.80 4.44 -20.95
N GLY A 107 -16.30 4.74 -19.75
CA GLY A 107 -16.79 5.82 -18.88
C GLY A 107 -16.19 7.17 -19.23
#